data_AF-X1B397-F1
#
_entry.id   AF-X1B397-F1
#
_cell.length_a   1.000
_cell.length_b   1.000
_cell.length_c   1.000
_cell.angle_alpha   90.00
_cell.angle_beta   90.00
_cell.angle_gamma   90.00
#
_symmetry.space_group_name_H-M   'P 1'
#
loop_
_entity.id
_entity.type
_entity.pdbx_description
1 polymer ?
#
loop_
_entity_poly.entity_id
_entity_poly.type
_entity_poly.pdbx_seq_one_letter_code
_entity_poly.pdbx_strand_id
1 'polypeptide(L)'
;PGVTAKLHFNSGDLGGYEFEVYNYNNATQEFTIIAFKDEQGYDMPNDTLKPAIGDKYVLLDIKMPQDPYINDAETALQTKAQAYLDNNCNPRLTYLLTPDWRHFKAKSIALSLGDTITIEDTDLNINSLVRIVELTRTLINAYKYTLKLSDHLEPQLIQRLYSEQEGLKEKIEIGDVGDIIRSRRSWRTSEELRTMIFDTDGKFDMGNIRPASVETGM
;
A
#
# COMPACT_ATOMS: atom_id res chain seq x y z
N PRO A 1 -2.07 -23.16 6.70
CA PRO A 1 -2.68 -24.22 7.56
C PRO A 1 -1.71 -24.63 8.68
N GLY A 2 -2.01 -24.26 9.93
CA GLY A 2 -1.12 -24.53 11.07
C GLY A 2 -1.17 -23.50 12.20
N VAL A 3 -1.99 -22.46 12.09
CA VAL A 3 -2.22 -21.49 13.18
C VAL A 3 -3.61 -21.76 13.76
N THR A 4 -3.67 -21.99 15.07
CA THR A 4 -4.92 -22.13 15.83
C THR A 4 -5.50 -20.75 16.06
N ALA A 5 -6.83 -20.63 15.97
CA ALA A 5 -7.50 -19.38 16.28
C ALA A 5 -7.24 -19.01 17.74
N LYS A 6 -6.99 -17.73 18.01
CA LYS A 6 -6.75 -17.23 19.36
C LYS A 6 -7.83 -16.25 19.76
N LEU A 7 -8.16 -16.24 21.04
CA LEU A 7 -9.10 -15.33 21.65
C LEU A 7 -8.32 -14.42 22.60
N HIS A 8 -8.24 -13.14 22.24
CA HIS A 8 -7.57 -12.10 23.02
C HIS A 8 -8.60 -11.29 23.79
N PHE A 9 -8.49 -11.24 25.11
CA PHE A 9 -9.39 -10.42 25.93
C PHE A 9 -8.84 -9.01 26.07
N ASN A 10 -9.64 -8.00 25.69
CA ASN A 10 -9.28 -6.59 25.81
C ASN A 10 -9.61 -6.01 27.20
N SER A 11 -10.54 -6.63 27.92
CA SER A 11 -11.02 -6.15 29.23
C SER A 11 -11.38 -7.31 30.15
N GLY A 12 -11.57 -7.00 31.44
CA GLY A 12 -11.94 -7.97 32.47
C GLY A 12 -10.73 -8.54 33.21
N ASP A 13 -10.97 -9.57 34.02
CA ASP A 13 -9.94 -10.24 34.82
C ASP A 13 -8.90 -10.97 33.96
N LEU A 14 -9.24 -11.23 32.69
CA LEU A 14 -8.35 -11.81 31.68
C LEU A 14 -7.86 -10.79 30.64
N GLY A 15 -8.02 -9.48 30.89
CA GLY A 15 -7.56 -8.43 29.98
C GLY A 15 -6.06 -8.52 29.69
N GLY A 16 -5.70 -8.60 28.41
CA GLY A 16 -4.33 -8.74 27.92
C GLY A 16 -3.89 -10.19 27.64
N TYR A 17 -4.65 -11.20 28.09
CA TYR A 17 -4.31 -12.59 27.84
C TYR A 17 -4.88 -13.10 26.52
N GLU A 18 -4.14 -14.03 25.91
CA GLU A 18 -4.51 -14.75 24.70
C GLU A 18 -4.70 -16.23 25.01
N PHE A 19 -5.81 -16.80 24.54
CA PHE A 19 -6.12 -18.22 24.70
C PHE A 19 -6.31 -18.88 23.34
N GLU A 20 -5.79 -20.09 23.17
CA GLU A 20 -6.06 -20.87 21.97
C GLU A 20 -7.50 -21.41 21.99
N VAL A 21 -8.19 -21.32 20.87
CA VAL A 21 -9.55 -21.83 20.68
C VAL A 21 -9.48 -23.30 20.26
N TYR A 22 -10.01 -24.18 21.10
CA TYR A 22 -10.14 -25.61 20.78
C TYR A 22 -11.27 -25.89 19.79
N ASN A 23 -12.44 -25.27 20.01
CA ASN A 23 -13.63 -25.46 19.19
C ASN A 23 -14.56 -24.25 19.30
N TYR A 24 -15.36 -24.04 18.25
CA TYR A 24 -16.39 -23.02 18.20
C TYR A 24 -17.72 -23.62 17.74
N ASN A 25 -18.78 -23.40 18.50
CA ASN A 25 -20.13 -23.79 18.12
C ASN A 25 -20.91 -22.58 17.61
N ASN A 26 -21.16 -22.53 16.29
CA ASN A 26 -21.86 -21.42 15.65
C ASN A 26 -23.36 -21.32 16.03
N ALA A 27 -23.98 -22.41 16.47
CA ALA A 27 -25.41 -22.41 16.83
C ALA A 27 -25.67 -21.79 18.20
N THR A 28 -24.80 -22.08 19.18
CA THR A 28 -24.87 -21.51 20.54
C THR A 28 -23.99 -20.29 20.72
N GLN A 29 -23.15 -19.98 19.73
CA GLN A 29 -22.15 -18.90 19.75
C GLN A 29 -21.14 -19.05 20.91
N GLU A 30 -20.77 -20.30 21.21
CA GLU A 30 -19.88 -20.63 22.33
C GLU A 30 -18.48 -21.02 21.83
N PHE A 31 -17.45 -20.49 22.51
CA PHE A 31 -16.06 -20.87 22.30
C PHE A 31 -15.61 -21.80 23.44
N THR A 32 -14.92 -22.88 23.10
CA THR A 32 -14.15 -23.66 24.07
C THR A 32 -12.69 -23.30 23.92
N ILE A 33 -12.12 -22.68 24.96
CA ILE A 33 -10.72 -22.27 25.02
C ILE A 33 -9.86 -23.31 25.76
N ILE A 34 -8.59 -23.42 25.37
CA ILE A 34 -7.60 -24.26 26.03
C ILE A 34 -7.05 -23.49 27.23
N ALA A 35 -6.98 -24.14 28.40
CA ALA A 35 -6.39 -23.54 29.58
C ALA A 35 -4.90 -23.25 29.33
N PHE A 36 -4.49 -22.02 29.61
CA PHE A 36 -3.12 -21.56 29.48
C PHE A 36 -2.46 -21.53 30.87
N LYS A 37 -1.17 -21.87 30.91
CA LYS A 37 -0.36 -21.78 32.11
C LYS A 37 0.63 -20.63 31.96
N ASP A 38 0.48 -19.62 32.80
CA ASP A 38 1.35 -18.45 32.79
C ASP A 38 2.79 -18.80 33.21
N GLU A 39 3.75 -17.91 32.92
CA GLU A 39 5.17 -18.07 33.29
C GLU A 39 5.35 -18.25 34.82
N GLN A 40 4.41 -17.73 35.60
CA GLN A 40 4.35 -17.85 37.05
C GLN A 40 3.74 -19.18 37.53
N GLY A 41 3.33 -20.05 36.61
CA GLY A 41 2.79 -21.38 36.89
C GLY A 41 1.31 -21.42 37.27
N TYR A 42 0.56 -20.33 37.07
CA TYR A 42 -0.88 -20.29 37.29
C TYR A 42 -1.65 -20.76 36.06
N ASP A 43 -2.56 -21.70 36.26
CA ASP A 43 -3.49 -22.14 35.23
C ASP A 43 -4.67 -21.15 35.15
N MET A 44 -4.98 -20.70 33.93
CA MET A 44 -6.07 -19.78 33.61
C MET A 44 -6.90 -20.34 32.44
N PRO A 45 -8.24 -20.22 32.46
CA PRO A 45 -9.09 -19.62 33.49
C PRO A 45 -9.17 -20.46 34.78
N ASN A 46 -9.37 -19.80 35.93
CA ASN A 46 -9.60 -20.46 37.23
C ASN A 46 -10.80 -19.83 37.98
N ASP A 47 -11.09 -20.28 39.20
CA ASP A 47 -12.26 -19.81 39.96
C ASP A 47 -12.29 -18.29 40.20
N THR A 48 -11.10 -17.68 40.30
CA THR A 48 -10.88 -16.26 40.57
C THR A 48 -10.72 -15.44 39.30
N LEU A 49 -9.96 -15.93 38.31
CA LEU A 49 -9.65 -15.27 37.05
C LEU A 49 -10.37 -15.97 35.90
N LYS A 50 -11.54 -15.44 35.54
CA LYS A 50 -12.40 -15.98 34.48
C LYS A 50 -13.11 -14.86 33.72
N PRO A 51 -13.54 -15.12 32.47
CA PRO A 51 -14.35 -14.15 31.73
C PRO A 51 -15.66 -13.86 32.48
N ALA A 52 -16.02 -12.58 32.56
CA ALA A 52 -17.29 -12.12 33.09
C ALA A 52 -18.21 -11.60 31.98
N ILE A 53 -19.51 -11.51 32.28
CA ILE A 53 -20.49 -10.94 31.36
C ILE A 53 -20.17 -9.46 31.14
N GLY A 54 -19.95 -9.07 29.88
CA GLY A 54 -19.61 -7.71 29.50
C GLY A 54 -18.14 -7.50 29.12
N ASP A 55 -17.29 -8.52 29.29
CA ASP A 55 -15.90 -8.46 28.85
C ASP A 55 -15.79 -8.44 27.32
N LYS A 56 -14.89 -7.60 26.82
CA LYS A 56 -14.62 -7.44 25.39
C LYS A 56 -13.46 -8.33 24.99
N TYR A 57 -13.61 -9.03 23.87
CA TYR A 57 -12.58 -9.87 23.28
C TYR A 57 -12.47 -9.63 21.77
N VAL A 58 -11.34 -10.04 21.20
CA VAL A 58 -11.07 -10.04 19.76
C VAL A 58 -10.54 -11.42 19.36
N LEU A 59 -10.96 -11.90 18.20
CA LEU A 59 -10.44 -13.12 17.61
C LEU A 59 -9.23 -12.79 16.74
N LEU A 60 -8.13 -13.48 17.00
CA LEU A 60 -6.90 -13.42 16.23
C LEU A 60 -6.70 -14.75 15.49
N ASP A 61 -5.87 -14.73 14.45
CA ASP A 61 -5.52 -15.91 13.67
C ASP A 61 -6.70 -16.65 13.03
N ILE A 62 -7.81 -15.94 12.81
CA ILE A 62 -8.98 -16.45 12.09
C ILE A 62 -8.94 -16.04 10.62
N LYS A 63 -9.50 -16.88 9.75
CA LYS A 63 -9.88 -16.44 8.41
C LYS A 63 -11.03 -15.44 8.58
N MET A 64 -10.84 -14.22 8.08
CA MET A 64 -11.88 -13.19 8.15
C MET A 64 -13.18 -13.71 7.51
N PRO A 65 -14.34 -13.54 8.17
CA PRO A 65 -15.63 -13.90 7.60
C PRO A 65 -15.91 -13.13 6.31
N GLN A 66 -16.67 -13.75 5.40
CA GLN A 66 -17.08 -13.10 4.16
C GLN A 66 -17.88 -11.82 4.43
N ASP A 67 -18.79 -11.87 5.39
CA ASP A 67 -19.66 -10.76 5.80
C ASP A 67 -19.42 -10.47 7.30
N PRO A 68 -19.15 -9.22 7.72
CA PRO A 68 -19.01 -8.00 6.91
C PRO A 68 -17.59 -7.71 6.41
N TYR A 69 -16.55 -8.34 6.98
CA TYR A 69 -15.17 -7.91 6.81
C TYR A 69 -14.67 -7.87 5.36
N ILE A 70 -14.85 -8.97 4.61
CA ILE A 70 -14.34 -9.06 3.23
C ILE A 70 -15.17 -8.15 2.31
N ASN A 71 -16.50 -8.24 2.38
CA ASN A 71 -17.40 -7.47 1.53
C ASN A 71 -17.22 -5.94 1.73
N ASP A 72 -17.08 -5.48 2.97
CA ASP A 72 -16.88 -4.06 3.28
C ASP A 72 -15.51 -3.59 2.76
N ALA A 73 -14.47 -4.41 2.93
CA ALA A 73 -13.13 -4.10 2.43
C ALA A 73 -13.10 -4.04 0.89
N GLU A 74 -13.75 -4.99 0.21
CA GLU A 74 -13.89 -5.00 -1.25
C GLU A 74 -14.65 -3.77 -1.76
N THR A 75 -15.75 -3.42 -1.10
CA THR A 75 -16.55 -2.22 -1.44
C THR A 75 -15.76 -0.94 -1.24
N ALA A 76 -15.02 -0.83 -0.13
CA ALA A 76 -14.17 0.32 0.15
C ALA A 76 -13.03 0.44 -0.86
N LEU A 77 -12.42 -0.70 -1.25
CA LEU A 77 -11.38 -0.75 -2.29
C LEU A 77 -11.96 -0.33 -3.64
N GLN A 78 -13.10 -0.87 -4.04
CA GLN A 78 -13.77 -0.54 -5.29
C GLN A 78 -14.11 0.95 -5.36
N THR A 79 -14.63 1.52 -4.28
CA THR A 79 -14.97 2.95 -4.21
C THR A 79 -13.74 3.82 -4.42
N LYS A 80 -12.63 3.50 -3.75
CA LYS A 80 -11.36 4.24 -3.91
C LYS A 80 -10.76 4.05 -5.30
N ALA A 81 -10.82 2.83 -5.84
CA ALA A 81 -10.32 2.52 -7.17
C ALA A 81 -11.11 3.27 -8.25
N GLN A 82 -12.44 3.32 -8.14
CA GLN A 82 -13.29 4.07 -9.06
C GLN A 82 -12.99 5.56 -9.01
N ALA A 83 -12.89 6.14 -7.81
CA ALA A 83 -12.51 7.54 -7.66
C ALA A 83 -11.13 7.86 -8.27
N TYR A 84 -10.16 6.94 -8.16
CA TYR A 84 -8.87 7.08 -8.82
C TYR A 84 -9.01 7.01 -10.35
N LEU A 85 -9.80 6.07 -10.87
CA LEU A 85 -10.03 5.93 -12.31
C LEU A 85 -10.74 7.15 -12.88
N ASP A 86 -11.80 7.65 -12.26
CA ASP A 86 -12.55 8.81 -12.74
C ASP A 86 -11.67 10.06 -12.84
N ASN A 87 -10.71 10.22 -11.93
CA ASN A 87 -9.75 11.33 -11.95
C ASN A 87 -8.63 11.19 -12.99
N ASN A 88 -8.42 9.99 -13.54
CA ASN A 88 -7.29 9.70 -14.44
C ASN A 88 -7.71 9.10 -15.80
N CYS A 89 -9.00 8.80 -16.01
CA CYS A 89 -9.51 8.24 -17.25
C CYS A 89 -9.48 9.26 -18.38
N ASN A 90 -9.70 10.53 -18.06
CA ASN A 90 -9.60 11.62 -19.02
C ASN A 90 -8.16 12.13 -19.07
N PRO A 91 -7.58 12.29 -20.27
CA PRO A 91 -6.26 12.88 -20.40
C PRO A 91 -6.29 14.30 -19.82
N ARG A 92 -5.25 14.62 -19.05
CA ARG A 92 -5.02 15.96 -18.51
C ARG A 92 -4.58 16.88 -19.65
N LEU A 93 -5.55 17.52 -20.29
CA LEU A 93 -5.32 18.40 -21.42
C LEU A 93 -5.13 19.84 -20.94
N THR A 94 -4.14 20.49 -21.56
CA THR A 94 -3.92 21.92 -21.44
C THR A 94 -4.08 22.53 -22.83
N TYR A 95 -5.01 23.47 -22.97
CA TYR A 95 -5.26 24.14 -24.23
C TYR A 95 -4.52 25.48 -24.27
N LEU A 96 -3.82 25.73 -25.38
CA LEU A 96 -3.21 27.02 -25.67
C LEU A 96 -4.02 27.68 -26.78
N LEU A 97 -4.70 28.77 -26.44
CA LEU A 97 -5.57 29.48 -27.38
C LEU A 97 -5.10 30.92 -27.59
N THR A 98 -5.15 31.35 -28.83
CA THR A 98 -4.94 32.75 -29.24
C THR A 98 -6.20 33.24 -29.94
N PRO A 99 -7.20 33.73 -29.19
CA PRO A 99 -8.46 34.20 -29.77
C PRO A 99 -8.26 35.41 -30.69
N ASP A 100 -9.17 35.58 -31.66
CA ASP A 100 -9.14 36.76 -32.52
C ASP A 100 -9.49 38.04 -31.74
N TRP A 101 -8.49 38.89 -31.61
CA TRP A 101 -8.58 40.16 -30.91
C TRP A 101 -9.62 41.11 -31.52
N ARG A 102 -9.92 41.01 -32.82
CA ARG A 102 -10.92 41.88 -33.47
C ARG A 102 -12.33 41.54 -32.98
N HIS A 103 -12.66 40.26 -32.92
CA HIS A 103 -13.94 39.78 -32.43
C HIS A 103 -14.13 40.16 -30.95
N PHE A 104 -13.09 40.02 -30.13
CA PHE A 104 -13.14 40.38 -28.71
C PHE A 104 -13.31 41.88 -28.50
N LYS A 105 -12.62 42.69 -29.31
CA LYS A 105 -12.78 44.16 -29.31
C LYS A 105 -14.18 44.58 -29.74
N ALA A 106 -14.75 43.95 -30.78
CA ALA A 106 -16.07 44.28 -31.30
C ALA A 106 -17.19 43.96 -30.30
N LYS A 107 -17.04 42.86 -29.54
CA LYS A 107 -18.00 42.41 -28.53
C LYS A 107 -17.67 42.88 -27.11
N SER A 108 -16.60 43.66 -26.93
CA SER A 108 -16.12 44.13 -25.63
C SER A 108 -15.92 43.00 -24.59
N ILE A 109 -15.40 41.86 -25.04
CA ILE A 109 -15.15 40.69 -24.18
C ILE A 109 -13.81 40.87 -23.47
N ALA A 110 -13.87 41.05 -22.15
CA ALA A 110 -12.71 41.11 -21.27
C ALA A 110 -12.64 39.82 -20.46
N LEU A 111 -11.49 39.14 -20.53
CA LEU A 111 -11.23 37.93 -19.76
C LEU A 111 -10.34 38.23 -18.56
N SER A 112 -10.58 37.49 -17.48
CA SER A 112 -9.82 37.53 -16.24
C SER A 112 -9.31 36.14 -15.85
N LEU A 113 -8.27 36.09 -15.02
CA LEU A 113 -7.75 34.82 -14.50
C LEU A 113 -8.84 34.13 -13.66
N GLY A 114 -9.02 32.83 -13.88
CA GLY A 114 -10.04 32.05 -13.17
C GLY A 114 -11.40 31.97 -13.86
N ASP A 115 -11.64 32.73 -14.92
CA ASP A 115 -12.86 32.60 -15.71
C ASP A 115 -12.96 31.20 -16.35
N THR A 116 -14.19 30.72 -16.52
CA THR A 116 -14.47 29.45 -17.19
C THR A 116 -14.97 29.71 -18.61
N ILE A 117 -14.44 28.96 -19.57
CA ILE A 117 -14.76 29.07 -20.99
C ILE A 117 -15.14 27.68 -21.50
N THR A 118 -16.19 27.61 -22.30
CA THR A 118 -16.56 26.41 -23.05
C THR A 118 -15.76 26.36 -24.35
N ILE A 119 -15.01 25.28 -24.55
CA ILE A 119 -14.30 24.99 -25.80
C ILE A 119 -15.13 23.96 -26.55
N GLU A 120 -15.55 24.33 -27.77
CA GLU A 120 -16.25 23.45 -28.68
C GLU A 120 -15.44 23.31 -29.97
N ASP A 121 -15.06 22.08 -30.31
CA ASP A 121 -14.38 21.73 -31.57
C ASP A 121 -15.09 20.52 -32.17
N THR A 122 -15.75 20.72 -33.30
CA THR A 122 -16.54 19.69 -34.00
C THR A 122 -15.68 18.62 -34.65
N ASP A 123 -14.45 18.94 -35.03
CA ASP A 123 -13.56 18.00 -35.73
C ASP A 123 -12.89 17.05 -34.74
N LEU A 124 -12.60 17.57 -33.54
CA LEU A 124 -12.01 16.81 -32.44
C LEU A 124 -13.04 16.23 -31.47
N ASN A 125 -14.34 16.49 -31.68
CA ASN A 125 -15.44 16.14 -30.76
C ASN A 125 -15.17 16.61 -29.32
N ILE A 126 -14.61 17.81 -29.17
CA ILE A 126 -14.33 18.39 -27.86
C ILE A 126 -15.49 19.31 -27.50
N ASN A 127 -16.12 19.05 -26.36
CA ASN A 127 -17.05 19.97 -25.71
C ASN A 127 -16.75 19.97 -24.21
N SER A 128 -15.83 20.85 -23.80
CA SER A 128 -15.33 20.89 -22.43
C SER A 128 -15.41 22.29 -21.84
N LEU A 129 -15.81 22.36 -20.57
CA LEU A 129 -15.75 23.57 -19.77
C LEU A 129 -14.38 23.62 -19.08
N VAL A 130 -13.57 24.63 -19.41
CA VAL A 130 -12.18 24.72 -18.93
C VAL A 130 -11.92 26.09 -18.31
N ARG A 131 -11.08 26.14 -17.28
CA ARG A 131 -10.70 27.39 -16.59
C ARG A 131 -9.45 28.03 -17.19
N ILE A 132 -9.41 29.37 -17.21
CA ILE A 132 -8.19 30.14 -17.52
C ILE A 132 -7.20 30.04 -16.35
N VAL A 133 -6.08 29.36 -16.57
CA VAL A 133 -4.98 29.24 -15.60
C VAL A 133 -3.95 30.36 -15.79
N GLU A 134 -3.66 30.70 -17.04
CA GLU A 134 -2.71 31.76 -17.38
C GLU A 134 -3.29 32.66 -18.47
N LEU A 135 -3.16 33.97 -18.27
CA LEU A 135 -3.62 34.99 -19.19
C LEU A 135 -2.47 35.96 -19.43
N THR A 136 -1.96 35.96 -20.65
CA THR A 136 -1.00 36.95 -21.13
C THR A 136 -1.71 37.93 -22.05
N ARG A 137 -1.52 39.23 -21.82
CA ARG A 137 -2.09 40.31 -22.65
C ARG A 137 -1.02 41.29 -23.10
N THR A 138 -1.17 41.82 -24.30
CA THR A 138 -0.24 42.82 -24.83
C THR A 138 -0.64 44.22 -24.36
N LEU A 139 0.33 45.08 -24.00
CA LEU A 139 0.05 46.47 -23.61
C LEU A 139 -0.45 47.34 -24.78
N ILE A 140 0.01 47.05 -25.99
CA ILE A 140 -0.36 47.78 -27.22
C ILE A 140 -1.82 47.51 -27.61
N ASN A 141 -2.30 46.28 -27.41
CA ASN A 141 -3.67 45.88 -27.70
C ASN A 141 -4.24 45.04 -26.56
N ALA A 142 -5.08 45.69 -25.74
CA ALA A 142 -5.67 45.10 -24.55
C ALA A 142 -6.52 43.83 -24.83
N TYR A 143 -7.03 43.66 -26.06
CA TYR A 143 -7.86 42.52 -26.47
C TYR A 143 -7.06 41.38 -27.12
N LYS A 144 -5.74 41.52 -27.24
CA LYS A 144 -4.88 40.45 -27.75
C LYS A 144 -4.42 39.58 -26.59
N TYR A 145 -5.07 38.43 -26.44
CA TYR A 145 -4.81 37.47 -25.38
C TYR A 145 -4.08 36.23 -25.90
N THR A 146 -3.21 35.68 -25.06
CA THR A 146 -2.74 34.29 -25.13
C THR A 146 -3.21 33.61 -23.86
N LEU A 147 -3.99 32.54 -24.00
CA LEU A 147 -4.66 31.86 -22.90
C LEU A 147 -4.09 30.44 -22.74
N LYS A 148 -3.73 30.08 -21.51
CA LYS A 148 -3.51 28.69 -21.10
C LYS A 148 -4.72 28.24 -20.29
N LEU A 149 -5.46 27.29 -20.83
CA LEU A 149 -6.66 26.74 -20.22
C LEU A 149 -6.37 25.33 -19.70
N SER A 150 -6.77 25.05 -18.48
CA SER A 150 -6.70 23.71 -17.90
C SER A 150 -7.82 23.52 -16.86
N ASP A 151 -8.37 22.32 -16.81
CA ASP A 151 -9.38 21.92 -15.83
C ASP A 151 -8.76 21.19 -14.63
N HIS A 152 -7.48 20.81 -14.73
CA HIS A 152 -6.79 20.10 -13.66
C HIS A 152 -5.80 21.01 -12.95
N LEU A 153 -5.68 20.83 -11.64
CA LEU A 153 -4.59 21.39 -10.86
C LEU A 153 -3.32 20.61 -11.24
N GLU A 154 -2.38 21.26 -11.92
CA GLU A 154 -1.04 20.69 -12.10
C GLU A 154 -0.44 20.46 -10.71
N PRO A 155 -0.05 19.22 -10.33
CA PRO A 155 0.60 18.99 -9.06
C PRO A 155 1.88 19.81 -9.01
N GLN A 156 2.07 20.57 -7.94
CA GLN A 156 3.26 21.41 -7.80
C GLN A 156 4.50 20.52 -7.84
N LEU A 157 5.61 21.02 -8.40
CA LEU A 157 6.90 20.30 -8.50
C LEU A 157 7.28 19.59 -7.19
N ILE A 158 7.02 20.25 -6.05
CA ILE A 158 7.29 19.74 -4.71
C ILE A 158 6.51 18.45 -4.42
N GLN A 159 5.20 18.41 -4.73
CA GLN A 159 4.38 17.21 -4.52
C GLN A 159 4.85 16.03 -5.37
N ARG A 160 5.31 16.30 -6.60
CA ARG A 160 5.90 15.29 -7.47
C ARG A 160 7.19 14.71 -6.89
N LEU A 161 8.08 15.56 -6.39
CA LEU A 161 9.33 15.12 -5.76
C LEU A 161 9.07 14.29 -4.50
N TYR A 162 8.08 14.66 -3.67
CA TYR A 162 7.69 13.86 -2.51
C TYR A 162 7.17 12.48 -2.91
N SER A 163 6.30 12.40 -3.92
CA SER A 163 5.78 11.11 -4.41
C SER A 163 6.88 10.22 -5.00
N GLU A 164 7.85 10.79 -5.73
CA GLU A 164 9.01 10.04 -6.21
C GLU A 164 9.89 9.53 -5.06
N GLN A 165 10.13 10.34 -4.03
CA GLN A 165 10.88 9.91 -2.84
C GLN A 165 10.16 8.78 -2.10
N GLU A 166 8.85 8.84 -1.97
CA GLU A 166 8.06 7.81 -1.31
C GLU A 166 8.07 6.49 -2.10
N GLY A 167 7.89 6.55 -3.42
CA GLY A 167 8.02 5.37 -4.28
C GLY A 167 9.44 4.80 -4.30
N LEU A 168 10.48 5.62 -4.15
CA LEU A 168 11.85 5.14 -3.96
C LEU A 168 12.02 4.44 -2.62
N LYS A 169 11.47 4.99 -1.52
CA LYS A 169 11.50 4.35 -0.20
C LYS A 169 10.79 3.00 -0.20
N GLU A 170 9.60 2.92 -0.80
CA GLU A 170 8.85 1.67 -0.94
C GLU A 170 9.65 0.62 -1.73
N LYS A 171 10.27 1.02 -2.84
CA LYS A 171 11.15 0.13 -3.61
C LYS A 171 12.39 -0.31 -2.83
N ILE A 172 12.97 0.57 -2.02
CA ILE A 172 14.10 0.22 -1.14
C ILE A 172 13.62 -0.77 -0.06
N GLU A 173 12.46 -0.56 0.55
CA GLU A 173 11.89 -1.46 1.55
C GLU A 173 11.58 -2.84 0.97
N ILE A 174 11.01 -2.89 -0.24
CA ILE A 174 10.70 -4.14 -0.94
C ILE A 174 11.96 -4.80 -1.54
N GLY A 175 12.95 -4.02 -1.97
CA GLY A 175 14.12 -4.48 -2.73
C GLY A 175 15.36 -4.83 -1.90
N ASP A 176 15.69 -4.05 -0.86
CA ASP A 176 17.03 -4.11 -0.23
C ASP A 176 17.14 -5.03 0.99
N VAL A 177 16.04 -5.54 1.54
CA VAL A 177 16.14 -6.65 2.52
C VAL A 177 16.68 -7.92 1.84
N GLY A 178 16.49 -8.03 0.52
CA GLY A 178 16.98 -9.14 -0.29
C GLY A 178 18.47 -9.07 -0.58
N ASP A 179 19.01 -7.94 -1.07
CA ASP A 179 20.29 -7.97 -1.79
C ASP A 179 21.53 -8.12 -0.91
N ILE A 180 21.62 -7.51 0.28
CA ILE A 180 22.77 -7.71 1.17
C ILE A 180 22.78 -9.14 1.74
N ILE A 181 21.62 -9.63 2.19
CA ILE A 181 21.51 -10.99 2.76
C ILE A 181 21.68 -12.05 1.68
N ARG A 182 21.10 -11.86 0.49
CA ARG A 182 21.26 -12.75 -0.67
C ARG A 182 22.68 -12.72 -1.23
N SER A 183 23.34 -11.57 -1.26
CA SER A 183 24.75 -11.46 -1.67
C SER A 183 25.66 -12.20 -0.69
N ARG A 184 25.45 -12.04 0.63
CA ARG A 184 26.16 -12.81 1.67
C ARG A 184 25.92 -14.32 1.55
N ARG A 185 24.66 -14.75 1.33
CA ARG A 185 24.34 -16.17 1.09
C ARG A 185 24.99 -16.68 -0.19
N SER A 186 24.90 -15.93 -1.28
CA SER A 186 25.48 -16.32 -2.58
C SER A 186 27.00 -16.43 -2.50
N TRP A 187 27.66 -15.51 -1.78
CA TRP A 187 29.09 -15.61 -1.48
C TRP A 187 29.40 -16.88 -0.68
N ARG A 188 28.66 -17.16 0.40
CA ARG A 188 28.82 -18.37 1.21
C ARG A 188 28.62 -19.64 0.39
N THR A 189 27.56 -19.70 -0.43
CA THR A 189 27.28 -20.82 -1.33
C THR A 189 28.36 -20.98 -2.41
N SER A 190 28.89 -19.88 -2.94
CA SER A 190 30.01 -19.95 -3.90
C SER A 190 31.30 -20.45 -3.25
N GLU A 191 31.54 -20.12 -1.99
CA GLU A 191 32.68 -20.61 -1.22
C GLU A 191 32.52 -22.11 -0.88
N GLU A 192 31.31 -22.54 -0.52
CA GLU A 192 30.98 -23.96 -0.34
C GLU A 192 31.15 -24.76 -1.64
N LEU A 193 30.69 -24.24 -2.78
CA LEU A 193 30.88 -24.90 -4.08
C LEU A 193 32.37 -24.95 -4.47
N ARG A 194 33.13 -23.88 -4.20
CA ARG A 194 34.58 -23.84 -4.47
C ARG A 194 35.32 -24.92 -3.68
N THR A 195 34.96 -25.09 -2.41
CA THR A 195 35.56 -26.11 -1.53
C THR A 195 35.11 -27.53 -1.88
N MET A 196 33.91 -27.72 -2.45
CA MET A 196 33.47 -29.03 -2.98
C MET A 196 34.15 -29.43 -4.30
N ILE A 197 34.48 -28.48 -5.18
CA ILE A 197 35.06 -28.76 -6.51
C ILE A 197 36.59 -28.89 -6.45
N PHE A 198 37.25 -28.13 -5.59
CA PHE A 198 38.71 -28.16 -5.43
C PHE A 198 39.07 -28.63 -4.02
N ASP A 199 39.07 -29.94 -3.80
CA ASP A 199 39.61 -30.56 -2.60
C ASP A 199 41.14 -30.56 -2.65
N THR A 200 41.76 -29.44 -2.31
CA THR A 200 43.23 -29.29 -2.29
C THR A 200 43.91 -30.08 -1.18
N ASP A 201 43.14 -30.51 -0.16
CA ASP A 201 43.65 -31.18 1.05
C ASP A 201 43.35 -32.70 1.08
N GLY A 202 42.70 -33.26 0.05
CA GLY A 202 42.39 -34.68 -0.05
C GLY A 202 41.40 -35.20 1.01
N LYS A 203 40.48 -34.34 1.46
CA LYS A 203 39.52 -34.61 2.54
C LYS A 203 38.37 -35.55 2.12
N PHE A 204 38.09 -35.69 0.83
CA PHE A 204 36.95 -36.44 0.27
C PHE A 204 37.33 -37.66 -0.59
N ASP A 205 38.51 -38.25 -0.40
CA ASP A 205 38.89 -39.48 -1.09
C ASP A 205 37.96 -40.65 -0.71
N MET A 206 37.57 -41.44 -1.72
CA MET A 206 36.44 -42.39 -1.76
C MET A 206 36.56 -43.58 -0.78
N GLY A 207 37.65 -43.66 0.01
CA GLY A 207 38.00 -44.80 0.83
C GLY A 207 37.92 -44.61 2.36
N ASN A 208 37.97 -43.39 2.90
CA ASN A 208 37.86 -43.18 4.36
C ASN A 208 37.62 -41.71 4.74
N ILE A 209 36.46 -41.43 5.36
CA ILE A 209 36.16 -40.14 6.00
C ILE A 209 36.92 -40.09 7.34
N ARG A 210 37.76 -39.07 7.57
CA ARG A 210 38.48 -38.93 8.86
C ARG A 210 37.47 -38.69 9.99
N PRO A 211 37.59 -39.34 11.17
CA PRO A 211 36.57 -39.35 12.24
C PRO A 211 36.39 -38.02 13.01
N ALA A 212 36.83 -36.87 12.46
CA ALA A 212 36.58 -35.53 12.99
C ALA A 212 36.36 -34.48 11.88
N SER A 213 36.06 -34.90 10.65
CA SER A 213 36.09 -34.04 9.45
C SER A 213 34.82 -33.22 9.19
N VAL A 214 33.77 -33.40 9.99
CA VAL A 214 32.53 -32.62 9.89
C VAL A 214 32.71 -31.32 10.66
N GLU A 215 33.24 -30.31 9.99
CA GLU A 215 33.18 -28.93 10.47
C GLU A 215 31.97 -28.26 9.83
N THR A 216 30.96 -27.96 10.64
CA THR A 216 29.86 -27.09 10.24
C THR A 216 30.31 -25.65 10.40
N GLY A 217 30.50 -24.93 9.29
CA GLY A 217 30.89 -23.53 9.30
C GLY A 217 29.82 -22.65 9.93
N MET A 218 30.05 -22.20 11.17
CA MET A 218 29.29 -21.11 11.81
C MET A 218 29.43 -19.81 11.02
#